data_AF-A0A7Y1VVQ0-F1
#
_entry.id   AF-A0A7Y1VVQ0-F1
#
_cell.length_a   1.000
_cell.length_b   1.000
_cell.length_c   1.000
_cell.angle_alpha   90.00
_cell.angle_beta   90.00
_cell.angle_gamma   90.00
#
_symmetry.space_group_name_H-M   'P 1'
#
loop_
_entity.id
_entity.type
_entity.pdbx_description
1 polymer ?
#
loop_
_entity_poly.entity_id
_entity_poly.type
_entity_poly.pdbx_seq_one_letter_code
_entity_poly.pdbx_strand_id
1 'polypeptide(L)'
;MIIACGGRDMSVQVPDVVDFNYHIKPLLSDRCFACHGPDEKAREAELSLHTESGAFAALEGSADMYIIAPGDPESSEVYHRIMSEDPEYVMPPPASNLSLTEQDKALIAKWIKQGAIWKEHWAFIPPQLPEVPQIKNEEWQKNPIDAFVRDKMKSKNLTPAAEEMPTRWLRRVYFDITGLPPDVETITSFSQNPTEEDYEMIVDKLLTSEAYGERMASIWLDLARYADSHGYQDDKPRSIWPWRDWVIKAFNDNMPYDEFVTNQLAGDLLPDATYDQILATAFNRNHAITQEGGVINEEYLTEYAADRVQTFATSFLGLTLQCARCHDHKYDPLSQEEYFELFGFFNNVDGERGQISYFDLAPTPSIEMQDEQHELYISAVKDKIKNIEGKLTRLPAEERELFQNWKHQGTDVNNVDIEGDLEAHYDLNDTSWTFKDLVSGESLARVNINLPPAIERPEKIPGHEQQALKFNGDNFLSVGDVGDFEHYQSFTLSLWAQHTSMPSEDLTILGRRVDEQYRQGYELALLKNRKLSFRLIHNVNDEQLEVQTLNKLSTQGWHHLAVTYDGSSKASGVKVFIDGKKQPSIVIRDDLNGLTILNG
;
A
#
# COMPACT_ATOMS: atom_id res chain seq x y z
N MET A 1 9.84 -27.62 -71.55
CA MET A 1 10.27 -26.21 -71.70
C MET A 1 10.67 -25.75 -70.32
N ILE A 2 11.97 -25.73 -70.03
CA ILE A 2 12.51 -25.33 -68.72
C ILE A 2 12.71 -23.82 -68.81
N ILE A 3 11.92 -23.06 -68.05
CA ILE A 3 12.05 -21.60 -67.93
C ILE A 3 12.91 -21.36 -66.68
N ALA A 4 14.14 -20.91 -66.89
CA ALA A 4 14.99 -20.37 -65.83
C ALA A 4 14.71 -18.86 -65.75
N CYS A 5 14.16 -18.40 -64.62
CA CYS A 5 14.11 -16.97 -64.31
C CYS A 5 15.47 -16.55 -63.75
N GLY A 6 16.10 -15.59 -64.43
CA GLY A 6 17.39 -15.01 -64.05
C GLY A 6 17.37 -14.34 -62.68
N GLY A 7 18.56 -14.24 -62.09
CA GLY A 7 18.79 -13.63 -60.78
C GLY A 7 18.21 -12.22 -60.69
N ARG A 8 17.51 -11.95 -59.59
CA ARG A 8 17.23 -10.58 -59.17
C ARG A 8 18.56 -9.97 -58.80
N ASP A 9 18.95 -8.89 -59.47
CA ASP A 9 19.83 -7.90 -58.87
C ASP A 9 19.19 -7.49 -57.54
N MET A 10 19.78 -7.92 -56.43
CA MET A 10 19.47 -7.39 -55.11
C MET A 10 20.15 -6.02 -55.00
N SER A 11 19.67 -5.04 -55.76
CA SER A 11 19.98 -3.65 -55.45
C SER A 11 19.47 -3.38 -54.04
N VAL A 12 20.38 -3.07 -53.13
CA VAL A 12 20.06 -2.68 -51.75
C VAL A 12 19.01 -1.57 -51.77
N GLN A 13 17.79 -1.88 -51.35
CA GLN A 13 16.65 -0.98 -51.50
C GLN A 13 16.58 -0.05 -50.29
N VAL A 14 17.13 1.17 -50.43
CA VAL A 14 17.03 2.25 -49.44
C VAL A 14 16.00 3.30 -49.89
N PRO A 15 15.23 3.91 -48.96
CA PRO A 15 14.23 4.93 -49.31
C PRO A 15 14.88 6.15 -49.97
N ASP A 16 14.12 6.90 -50.77
CA ASP A 16 14.63 8.09 -51.46
C ASP A 16 15.13 9.16 -50.49
N VAL A 17 14.40 9.37 -49.39
CA VAL A 17 14.79 10.24 -48.27
C VAL A 17 15.02 9.38 -47.05
N VAL A 18 16.20 9.49 -46.45
CA VAL A 18 16.54 8.75 -45.23
C VAL A 18 16.20 9.61 -44.02
N ASP A 19 15.15 9.21 -43.31
CA ASP A 19 14.76 9.83 -42.04
C ASP A 19 15.63 9.34 -40.87
N PHE A 20 16.11 10.26 -40.04
CA PHE A 20 16.94 9.94 -38.87
C PHE A 20 16.22 9.04 -37.85
N ASN A 21 14.99 9.37 -37.45
CA ASN A 21 14.26 8.62 -36.42
C ASN A 21 13.83 7.23 -36.89
N TYR A 22 13.43 7.09 -38.15
CA TYR A 22 12.93 5.81 -38.66
C TYR A 22 14.02 4.88 -39.20
N HIS A 23 15.15 5.40 -39.66
CA HIS A 23 16.17 4.59 -40.33
C HIS A 23 17.55 4.62 -39.67
N ILE A 24 17.98 5.74 -39.08
CA ILE A 24 19.38 5.88 -38.60
C ILE A 24 19.49 5.66 -37.11
N LYS A 25 18.66 6.34 -36.31
CA LYS A 25 18.70 6.25 -34.85
C LYS A 25 18.52 4.81 -34.33
N PRO A 26 17.59 3.98 -34.85
CA PRO A 26 17.51 2.58 -34.45
C PRO A 26 18.80 1.79 -34.75
N LEU A 27 19.45 2.06 -35.89
CA LEU A 27 20.73 1.43 -36.24
C LEU A 27 21.85 1.85 -35.29
N LEU A 28 21.97 3.15 -34.98
CA LEU A 28 22.98 3.65 -34.05
C LEU A 28 22.74 3.11 -32.64
N SER A 29 21.48 3.04 -32.19
CA SER A 29 21.10 2.46 -30.91
C SER A 29 21.50 0.98 -30.82
N ASP A 30 21.14 0.18 -31.82
CA ASP A 30 21.35 -1.26 -31.82
C ASP A 30 22.81 -1.67 -32.07
N ARG A 31 23.60 -0.83 -32.75
CA ARG A 31 24.93 -1.20 -33.26
C ARG A 31 26.07 -0.38 -32.68
N CYS A 32 25.81 0.81 -32.13
CA CYS A 32 26.86 1.75 -31.75
C CYS A 32 26.77 2.23 -30.30
N PHE A 33 25.58 2.44 -29.73
CA PHE A 33 25.42 3.07 -28.41
C PHE A 33 25.93 2.21 -27.24
N ALA A 34 26.14 0.91 -27.43
CA ALA A 34 26.78 0.08 -26.40
C ALA A 34 28.18 0.58 -26.01
N CYS A 35 28.97 1.08 -26.99
CA CYS A 35 30.32 1.60 -26.78
C CYS A 35 30.43 3.13 -26.99
N HIS A 36 29.46 3.77 -27.64
CA HIS A 36 29.49 5.21 -27.95
C HIS A 36 28.19 5.94 -27.55
N GLY A 37 27.45 5.39 -26.59
CA GLY A 37 26.16 5.89 -26.10
C GLY A 37 26.27 6.72 -24.82
N PRO A 38 25.15 6.88 -24.09
CA PRO A 38 25.06 7.76 -22.92
C PRO A 38 25.82 7.23 -21.69
N ASP A 39 26.01 5.91 -21.55
CA ASP A 39 26.77 5.33 -20.43
C ASP A 39 28.26 5.71 -20.50
N GLU A 40 28.67 6.69 -19.68
CA GLU A 40 30.04 7.19 -19.63
C GLU A 40 31.07 6.12 -19.26
N LYS A 41 30.69 5.12 -18.45
CA LYS A 41 31.62 4.06 -18.00
C LYS A 41 31.91 3.05 -19.12
N ALA A 42 31.00 2.91 -20.07
CA ALA A 42 31.15 2.04 -21.24
C ALA A 42 31.66 2.80 -22.47
N ARG A 43 31.77 4.14 -22.41
CA ARG A 43 32.06 4.99 -23.56
C ARG A 43 33.53 4.88 -23.98
N GLU A 44 33.76 4.39 -25.19
CA GLU A 44 35.07 4.30 -25.81
C GLU A 44 35.44 5.60 -26.53
N ALA A 45 36.73 5.95 -26.46
CA ALA A 45 37.32 7.13 -27.11
C ALA A 45 36.64 8.47 -26.78
N GLU A 46 35.95 8.55 -25.63
CA GLU A 46 35.13 9.70 -25.22
C GLU A 46 34.08 10.12 -26.28
N LEU A 47 33.78 9.20 -27.23
CA LEU A 47 32.93 9.48 -28.38
C LEU A 47 31.46 9.25 -28.04
N SER A 48 30.66 10.30 -28.22
CA SER A 48 29.22 10.29 -28.00
C SER A 48 28.45 10.38 -29.31
N LEU A 49 27.95 9.25 -29.82
CA LEU A 49 27.12 9.20 -31.03
C LEU A 49 25.63 9.43 -30.75
N HIS A 50 25.22 9.45 -29.49
CA HIS A 50 23.83 9.66 -29.07
C HIS A 50 23.45 11.15 -28.94
N THR A 51 24.43 12.06 -29.01
CA THR A 51 24.23 13.51 -29.01
C THR A 51 24.63 14.12 -30.34
N GLU A 52 23.91 15.16 -30.78
CA GLU A 52 24.21 15.85 -32.04
C GLU A 52 25.63 16.44 -32.04
N SER A 53 26.01 17.10 -30.95
CA SER A 53 27.32 17.74 -30.79
C SER A 53 28.47 16.74 -30.83
N GLY A 54 28.28 15.54 -30.28
CA GLY A 54 29.30 14.48 -30.30
C GLY A 54 29.37 13.80 -31.66
N ALA A 55 28.22 13.53 -32.29
CA ALA A 55 28.15 12.89 -33.60
C ALA A 55 28.75 13.76 -34.73
N PHE A 56 28.68 15.09 -34.61
CA PHE A 56 29.22 16.05 -35.59
C PHE A 56 30.53 16.72 -35.15
N ALA A 57 31.17 16.23 -34.09
CA ALA A 57 32.43 16.78 -33.62
C ALA A 57 33.55 16.63 -34.67
N ALA A 58 34.45 17.61 -34.72
CA ALA A 58 35.68 17.53 -35.50
C ALA A 58 36.59 16.43 -34.92
N LEU A 59 37.26 15.67 -35.78
CA LEU A 59 38.18 14.63 -35.35
C LEU A 59 39.47 15.27 -34.84
N GLU A 60 39.89 14.90 -33.62
CA GLU A 60 41.07 15.48 -33.00
C GLU A 60 42.33 15.24 -33.87
N GLY A 61 43.09 16.31 -34.12
CA GLY A 61 44.31 16.25 -34.94
C GLY A 61 44.09 16.30 -36.46
N SER A 62 42.85 16.44 -36.94
CA SER A 62 42.53 16.58 -38.37
C SER A 62 41.67 17.81 -38.64
N ALA A 63 42.11 18.70 -39.54
CA ALA A 63 41.36 19.92 -39.86
C ALA A 63 40.13 19.68 -40.76
N ASP A 64 40.15 18.60 -41.55
CA ASP A 64 39.17 18.33 -42.62
C ASP A 64 38.35 17.05 -42.39
N MET A 65 38.44 16.46 -41.19
CA MET A 65 37.72 15.22 -40.82
C MET A 65 36.81 15.45 -39.62
N TYR A 66 35.62 14.87 -39.67
CA TYR A 66 34.63 14.89 -38.60
C TYR A 66 34.21 13.46 -38.29
N ILE A 67 33.63 13.24 -37.11
CA ILE A 67 32.98 11.97 -36.79
C ILE A 67 31.92 11.63 -37.86
N ILE A 68 31.00 12.56 -38.10
CA ILE A 68 30.10 12.61 -39.24
C ILE A 68 30.14 14.03 -39.82
N ALA A 69 30.51 14.17 -41.09
CA ALA A 69 30.48 15.43 -41.83
C ALA A 69 29.17 15.53 -42.65
N PRO A 70 28.23 16.43 -42.30
CA PRO A 70 26.99 16.61 -43.04
C PRO A 70 27.21 16.88 -44.53
N GLY A 71 26.68 16.00 -45.39
CA GLY A 71 26.77 16.12 -46.85
C GLY A 71 28.00 15.48 -47.48
N ASP A 72 28.99 15.06 -46.69
CA ASP A 72 30.27 14.54 -47.19
C ASP A 72 30.68 13.23 -46.49
N PRO A 73 30.32 12.07 -47.08
CA PRO A 73 30.76 10.77 -46.58
C PRO A 73 32.28 10.61 -46.52
N GLU A 74 33.04 11.21 -47.45
CA GLU A 74 34.49 11.03 -47.52
C GLU A 74 35.23 11.79 -46.40
N SER A 75 34.63 12.87 -45.88
CA SER A 75 35.12 13.57 -44.69
C SER A 75 34.55 13.02 -43.37
N SER A 76 33.83 11.90 -43.39
CA SER A 76 33.18 11.28 -42.22
C SER A 76 33.92 10.03 -41.75
N GLU A 77 34.50 10.06 -40.55
CA GLU A 77 35.20 8.90 -39.95
C GLU A 77 34.27 7.69 -39.77
N VAL A 78 33.01 7.92 -39.40
CA VAL A 78 32.01 6.83 -39.30
C VAL A 78 31.85 6.10 -40.64
N TYR A 79 31.85 6.82 -41.76
CA TYR A 79 31.70 6.21 -43.09
C TYR A 79 32.90 5.32 -43.44
N HIS A 80 34.12 5.76 -43.17
CA HIS A 80 35.33 4.95 -43.37
C HIS A 80 35.32 3.68 -42.52
N ARG A 81 34.93 3.79 -41.25
CA ARG A 81 34.88 2.64 -40.33
C ARG A 81 33.83 1.60 -40.70
N ILE A 82 32.64 2.01 -41.14
CA ILE A 82 31.59 1.05 -41.52
C ILE A 82 31.84 0.39 -42.88
N MET A 83 32.66 1.01 -43.74
CA MET A 83 33.04 0.48 -45.05
C MET A 83 34.35 -0.31 -45.05
N SER A 84 35.14 -0.22 -43.97
CA SER A 84 36.39 -0.96 -43.83
C SER A 84 36.18 -2.48 -43.74
N GLU A 85 37.14 -3.25 -44.26
CA GLU A 85 37.23 -4.70 -44.05
C GLU A 85 38.33 -5.08 -43.04
N ASP A 86 39.13 -4.10 -42.58
CA ASP A 86 40.20 -4.32 -41.61
C ASP A 86 39.61 -4.58 -40.20
N PRO A 87 39.83 -5.77 -39.61
CA PRO A 87 39.30 -6.13 -38.30
C PRO A 87 39.68 -5.18 -37.15
N GLU A 88 40.80 -4.46 -37.26
CA GLU A 88 41.26 -3.51 -36.23
C GLU A 88 40.66 -2.11 -36.40
N TYR A 89 40.09 -1.80 -37.57
CA TYR A 89 39.57 -0.47 -37.89
C TYR A 89 38.04 -0.45 -38.08
N VAL A 90 37.47 -1.56 -38.56
CA VAL A 90 36.04 -1.69 -38.86
C VAL A 90 35.19 -1.52 -37.60
N MET A 91 34.05 -0.84 -37.76
CA MET A 91 33.05 -0.72 -36.71
C MET A 91 31.68 -1.25 -37.20
N PRO A 92 30.95 -2.02 -36.38
CA PRO A 92 31.34 -2.54 -35.05
C PRO A 92 32.51 -3.53 -35.11
N PRO A 93 33.37 -3.61 -34.07
CA PRO A 93 34.53 -4.49 -34.09
C PRO A 93 34.09 -5.95 -33.98
N PRO A 94 34.80 -6.93 -34.56
CA PRO A 94 34.39 -8.34 -34.53
C PRO A 94 34.14 -8.89 -33.11
N ALA A 95 34.90 -8.40 -32.12
CA ALA A 95 34.75 -8.78 -30.72
C ALA A 95 33.39 -8.36 -30.10
N SER A 96 32.70 -7.36 -30.66
CA SER A 96 31.37 -6.93 -30.22
C SER A 96 30.26 -7.94 -30.58
N ASN A 97 30.52 -8.86 -31.52
CA ASN A 97 29.53 -9.73 -32.15
C ASN A 97 28.36 -8.99 -32.85
N LEU A 98 28.51 -7.69 -33.07
CA LEU A 98 27.57 -6.87 -33.86
C LEU A 98 28.08 -6.72 -35.29
N SER A 99 27.17 -6.57 -36.24
CA SER A 99 27.51 -6.32 -37.64
C SER A 99 26.48 -5.42 -38.31
N LEU A 100 26.92 -4.75 -39.37
CA LEU A 100 26.08 -3.96 -40.25
C LEU A 100 25.84 -4.73 -41.54
N THR A 101 24.57 -4.81 -41.96
CA THR A 101 24.23 -5.32 -43.27
C THR A 101 24.60 -4.30 -44.35
N GLU A 102 24.67 -4.73 -45.61
CA GLU A 102 24.87 -3.81 -46.74
C GLU A 102 23.76 -2.75 -46.84
N GLN A 103 22.56 -3.07 -46.37
CA GLN A 103 21.46 -2.11 -46.27
C GLN A 103 21.71 -1.05 -45.20
N ASP A 104 22.23 -1.44 -44.04
CA ASP A 104 22.51 -0.51 -42.94
C ASP A 104 23.62 0.48 -43.34
N LYS A 105 24.69 -0.04 -43.96
CA LYS A 105 25.80 0.78 -44.49
C LYS A 105 25.28 1.77 -45.55
N ALA A 106 24.44 1.31 -46.47
CA ALA A 106 23.85 2.16 -47.50
C ALA A 106 22.92 3.23 -46.93
N LEU A 107 22.15 2.93 -45.87
CA LEU A 107 21.31 3.91 -45.18
C LEU A 107 22.14 5.01 -44.54
N ILE A 108 23.17 4.65 -43.77
CA ILE A 108 24.06 5.61 -43.10
C ILE A 108 24.76 6.49 -44.14
N ALA A 109 25.36 5.88 -45.17
CA ALA A 109 26.04 6.61 -46.24
C ALA A 109 25.11 7.60 -46.97
N LYS A 110 23.88 7.16 -47.29
CA LYS A 110 22.89 8.01 -47.96
C LYS A 110 22.39 9.14 -47.06
N TRP A 111 22.17 8.88 -45.77
CA TRP A 111 21.80 9.91 -44.80
C TRP A 111 22.90 10.98 -44.65
N ILE A 112 24.17 10.58 -44.55
CA ILE A 112 25.30 11.51 -44.51
C ILE A 112 25.30 12.38 -45.76
N LYS A 113 25.21 11.76 -46.95
CA LYS A 113 25.14 12.47 -48.24
C LYS A 113 23.96 13.42 -48.35
N GLN A 114 22.86 13.15 -47.65
CA GLN A 114 21.67 14.01 -47.58
C GLN A 114 21.78 15.16 -46.57
N GLY A 115 22.98 15.38 -46.02
CA GLY A 115 23.23 16.45 -45.04
C GLY A 115 23.11 15.99 -43.59
N ALA A 116 23.08 14.68 -43.33
CA ALA A 116 23.04 14.10 -41.98
C ALA A 116 22.02 14.77 -41.04
N ILE A 117 20.81 15.10 -41.53
CA ILE A 117 19.82 15.86 -40.75
C ILE A 117 19.53 15.12 -39.44
N TRP A 118 19.89 15.74 -38.31
CA TRP A 118 19.62 15.23 -36.97
C TRP A 118 18.18 15.54 -36.55
N LYS A 119 17.59 14.66 -35.73
CA LYS A 119 16.28 14.89 -35.11
C LYS A 119 16.28 14.39 -33.68
N GLU A 120 15.58 15.07 -32.80
CA GLU A 120 15.22 14.54 -31.48
C GLU A 120 14.41 13.24 -31.64
N HIS A 121 14.37 12.39 -30.60
CA HIS A 121 13.58 11.16 -30.67
C HIS A 121 12.11 11.50 -30.98
N TRP A 122 11.48 10.74 -31.88
CA TRP A 122 10.12 11.02 -32.34
C TRP A 122 9.10 11.13 -31.20
N ALA A 123 9.32 10.42 -30.07
CA ALA A 123 8.43 10.46 -28.91
C ALA A 123 8.48 11.78 -28.12
N PHE A 124 9.53 12.58 -28.29
CA PHE A 124 9.68 13.89 -27.63
C PHE A 124 9.33 15.06 -28.54
N ILE A 125 8.95 14.78 -29.78
CA ILE A 125 8.52 15.80 -30.73
C ILE A 125 6.99 15.84 -30.74
N PRO A 126 6.36 17.02 -30.57
CA PRO A 126 4.91 17.13 -30.67
C PRO A 126 4.37 16.55 -31.98
N PRO A 127 3.37 15.65 -31.94
CA PRO A 127 2.83 15.04 -33.15
C PRO A 127 2.17 16.10 -34.04
N GLN A 128 2.47 16.04 -35.33
CA GLN A 128 1.84 16.88 -36.35
C GLN A 128 0.84 16.07 -37.14
N LEU A 129 -0.27 16.69 -37.54
CA LEU A 129 -1.29 16.03 -38.35
C LEU A 129 -0.70 15.71 -39.75
N PRO A 130 -0.55 14.43 -40.13
CA PRO A 130 0.02 14.07 -41.42
C PRO A 130 -0.98 14.31 -42.56
N GLU A 131 -0.47 14.59 -43.75
CA GLU A 131 -1.30 14.58 -44.96
C GLU A 131 -1.77 13.16 -45.27
N VAL A 132 -3.07 12.99 -45.49
CA VAL A 132 -3.68 11.68 -45.78
C VAL A 132 -3.30 11.25 -47.20
N PRO A 133 -2.73 10.05 -47.39
CA PRO A 133 -2.35 9.53 -48.71
C PRO A 133 -3.54 9.48 -49.66
N GLN A 134 -3.35 9.98 -50.88
CA GLN A 134 -4.37 9.97 -51.93
C GLN A 134 -4.35 8.64 -52.68
N ILE A 135 -5.20 7.69 -52.27
CA ILE A 135 -5.23 6.35 -52.85
C ILE A 135 -6.48 6.14 -53.70
N LYS A 136 -6.27 5.74 -54.96
CA LYS A 136 -7.34 5.30 -55.87
C LYS A 136 -7.86 3.90 -55.49
N ASN A 137 -8.65 3.79 -54.43
CA ASN A 137 -9.59 2.69 -54.17
C ASN A 137 -10.56 3.08 -53.03
N GLU A 138 -11.60 3.82 -53.38
CA GLU A 138 -12.54 4.43 -52.41
C GLU A 138 -13.43 3.39 -51.70
N GLU A 139 -13.69 2.22 -52.30
CA GLU A 139 -14.65 1.24 -51.73
C GLU A 139 -14.15 0.54 -50.45
N TRP A 140 -12.84 0.36 -50.27
CA TRP A 140 -12.28 -0.26 -49.06
C TRP A 140 -11.91 0.78 -47.98
N GLN A 141 -11.67 2.02 -48.39
CA GLN A 141 -11.20 3.09 -47.50
C GLN A 141 -12.41 3.77 -46.84
N LYS A 142 -12.80 3.31 -45.64
CA LYS A 142 -13.93 3.87 -44.89
C LYS A 142 -13.53 5.12 -44.10
N ASN A 143 -12.28 5.20 -43.65
CA ASN A 143 -11.77 6.34 -42.88
C ASN A 143 -10.31 6.71 -43.28
N PRO A 144 -9.76 7.83 -42.78
CA PRO A 144 -8.39 8.25 -43.10
C PRO A 144 -7.29 7.24 -42.71
N ILE A 145 -7.48 6.43 -41.66
CA ILE A 145 -6.51 5.42 -41.21
C ILE A 145 -6.35 4.33 -42.28
N ASP A 146 -7.44 3.94 -42.93
CA ASP A 146 -7.42 2.96 -44.02
C ASP A 146 -6.53 3.41 -45.18
N ALA A 147 -6.46 4.71 -45.46
CA ALA A 147 -5.55 5.25 -46.48
C ALA A 147 -4.09 4.98 -46.12
N PHE A 148 -3.66 5.25 -44.89
CA PHE A 148 -2.29 4.99 -44.44
C PHE A 148 -1.95 3.50 -44.47
N VAL A 149 -2.86 2.64 -43.99
CA VAL A 149 -2.68 1.19 -44.01
C VAL A 149 -2.56 0.69 -45.45
N ARG A 150 -3.42 1.18 -46.36
CA ARG A 150 -3.42 0.76 -47.76
C ARG A 150 -2.18 1.22 -48.51
N ASP A 151 -1.66 2.41 -48.22
CA ASP A 151 -0.40 2.90 -48.79
C ASP A 151 0.75 1.94 -48.44
N LYS A 152 0.84 1.59 -47.15
CA LYS A 152 1.87 0.66 -46.67
C LYS A 152 1.72 -0.74 -47.24
N MET A 153 0.48 -1.25 -47.34
CA MET A 153 0.22 -2.54 -47.99
C MET A 153 0.67 -2.54 -49.45
N LYS A 154 0.38 -1.48 -50.21
CA LYS A 154 0.85 -1.34 -51.60
C LYS A 154 2.38 -1.36 -51.67
N SER A 155 3.06 -0.64 -50.79
CA SER A 155 4.53 -0.62 -50.74
C SER A 155 5.13 -2.00 -50.42
N LYS A 156 4.37 -2.89 -49.78
CA LYS A 156 4.77 -4.26 -49.43
C LYS A 156 4.18 -5.32 -50.37
N ASN A 157 3.51 -4.92 -51.46
CA ASN A 157 2.80 -5.82 -52.38
C ASN A 157 1.74 -6.70 -51.69
N LEU A 158 1.07 -6.16 -50.67
CA LEU A 158 -0.01 -6.81 -49.94
C LEU A 158 -1.38 -6.31 -50.43
N THR A 159 -2.37 -7.19 -50.34
CA THR A 159 -3.78 -6.87 -50.59
C THR A 159 -4.59 -7.01 -49.29
N PRO A 160 -5.65 -6.20 -49.10
CA PRO A 160 -6.54 -6.37 -47.96
C PRO A 160 -7.12 -7.78 -47.92
N ALA A 161 -7.35 -8.29 -46.71
CA ALA A 161 -8.10 -9.53 -46.49
C ALA A 161 -9.59 -9.30 -46.81
N ALA A 162 -10.30 -10.39 -47.10
CA ALA A 162 -11.75 -10.36 -47.21
C ALA A 162 -12.39 -10.00 -45.85
N GLU A 163 -13.58 -9.43 -45.90
CA GLU A 163 -14.35 -9.10 -44.70
C GLU A 163 -14.66 -10.35 -43.87
N GLU A 164 -14.67 -10.19 -42.56
CA GLU A 164 -14.81 -11.30 -41.63
C GLU A 164 -16.28 -11.77 -41.52
N MET A 165 -16.49 -13.05 -41.23
CA MET A 165 -17.84 -13.57 -40.99
C MET A 165 -18.51 -12.81 -39.82
N PRO A 166 -19.77 -12.38 -39.94
CA PRO A 166 -20.47 -11.57 -38.92
C PRO A 166 -20.40 -12.16 -37.51
N THR A 167 -20.57 -13.47 -37.37
CA THR A 167 -20.51 -14.16 -36.07
C THR A 167 -19.10 -14.17 -35.46
N ARG A 168 -18.05 -14.21 -36.28
CA ARG A 168 -16.66 -14.12 -35.81
C ARG A 168 -16.29 -12.69 -35.44
N TRP A 169 -16.78 -11.71 -36.19
CA TRP A 169 -16.70 -10.29 -35.80
C TRP A 169 -17.36 -10.06 -34.44
N LEU A 170 -18.61 -10.53 -34.28
CA LEU A 170 -19.39 -10.36 -33.03
C LEU A 170 -18.64 -10.95 -31.84
N ARG A 171 -18.07 -12.15 -32.01
CA ARG A 171 -17.26 -12.77 -30.95
C ARG A 171 -16.03 -11.93 -30.61
N ARG A 172 -15.30 -11.40 -31.60
CA ARG A 172 -14.07 -10.61 -31.37
C ARG A 172 -14.39 -9.32 -30.63
N VAL A 173 -15.37 -8.54 -31.10
CA VAL A 173 -15.70 -7.24 -30.50
C VAL A 173 -16.15 -7.39 -29.04
N TYR A 174 -16.90 -8.45 -28.72
CA TYR A 174 -17.29 -8.75 -27.34
C TYR A 174 -16.06 -9.03 -26.44
N PHE A 175 -15.15 -9.91 -26.86
CA PHE A 175 -13.93 -10.15 -26.09
C PHE A 175 -13.01 -8.93 -25.99
N ASP A 176 -12.93 -8.13 -27.05
CA ASP A 176 -12.07 -6.96 -27.08
C ASP A 176 -12.58 -5.86 -26.13
N ILE A 177 -13.90 -5.58 -26.14
CA ILE A 177 -14.51 -4.50 -25.35
C ILE A 177 -14.81 -4.92 -23.90
N THR A 178 -15.32 -6.13 -23.68
CA THR A 178 -15.78 -6.56 -22.34
C THR A 178 -15.00 -7.74 -21.76
N GLY A 179 -14.14 -8.39 -22.54
CA GLY A 179 -13.44 -9.61 -22.11
C GLY A 179 -14.34 -10.85 -22.02
N LEU A 180 -15.63 -10.74 -22.35
CA LEU A 180 -16.62 -11.79 -22.21
C LEU A 180 -17.16 -12.23 -23.59
N PRO A 181 -17.61 -13.49 -23.75
CA PRO A 181 -18.28 -13.91 -24.98
C PRO A 181 -19.69 -13.31 -25.09
N PRO A 182 -20.26 -13.17 -26.30
CA PRO A 182 -21.66 -12.82 -26.48
C PRO A 182 -22.58 -13.91 -25.95
N ASP A 183 -23.74 -13.51 -25.40
CA ASP A 183 -24.78 -14.44 -24.99
C ASP A 183 -25.48 -15.09 -26.19
N VAL A 184 -26.15 -16.23 -25.93
CA VAL A 184 -26.79 -17.04 -26.99
C VAL A 184 -27.89 -16.27 -27.72
N GLU A 185 -28.62 -15.41 -27.02
CA GLU A 185 -29.71 -14.61 -27.59
C GLU A 185 -29.15 -13.62 -28.60
N THR A 186 -28.12 -12.86 -28.22
CA THR A 186 -27.39 -11.91 -29.07
C THR A 186 -26.85 -12.61 -30.32
N ILE A 187 -26.19 -13.77 -30.16
CA ILE A 187 -25.67 -14.55 -31.31
C ILE A 187 -26.79 -14.94 -32.27
N THR A 188 -27.95 -15.35 -31.73
CA THR A 188 -29.08 -15.82 -32.52
C THR A 188 -29.80 -14.66 -33.23
N SER A 189 -29.87 -13.49 -32.59
CA SER A 189 -30.51 -12.30 -33.15
C SER A 189 -29.61 -11.55 -34.14
N PHE A 190 -28.29 -11.74 -34.09
CA PHE A 190 -27.36 -11.01 -34.95
C PHE A 190 -27.47 -11.49 -36.41
N SER A 191 -27.71 -10.54 -37.32
CA SER A 191 -27.93 -10.81 -38.74
C SER A 191 -26.72 -11.54 -39.36
N GLN A 192 -26.99 -12.47 -40.27
CA GLN A 192 -25.95 -13.05 -41.13
C GLN A 192 -25.51 -12.10 -42.25
N ASN A 193 -26.23 -10.99 -42.45
CA ASN A 193 -25.85 -9.87 -43.32
C ASN A 193 -26.17 -8.56 -42.55
N PRO A 194 -25.35 -8.19 -41.56
CA PRO A 194 -25.59 -7.00 -40.73
C PRO A 194 -25.38 -5.72 -41.55
N THR A 195 -26.11 -4.66 -41.20
CA THR A 195 -25.85 -3.30 -41.70
C THR A 195 -24.78 -2.61 -40.86
N GLU A 196 -24.32 -1.42 -41.27
CA GLU A 196 -23.38 -0.63 -40.47
C GLU A 196 -23.99 -0.22 -39.14
N GLU A 197 -25.29 0.11 -39.12
CA GLU A 197 -26.01 0.44 -37.88
C GLU A 197 -26.11 -0.76 -36.91
N ASP A 198 -26.19 -2.01 -37.41
CA ASP A 198 -26.17 -3.20 -36.55
C ASP A 198 -24.84 -3.33 -35.80
N TYR A 199 -23.73 -2.97 -36.45
CA TYR A 199 -22.39 -3.00 -35.83
C TYR A 199 -22.24 -1.90 -34.78
N GLU A 200 -22.67 -0.68 -35.07
CA GLU A 200 -22.63 0.46 -34.13
C GLU A 200 -23.47 0.19 -32.89
N MET A 201 -24.71 -0.31 -33.06
CA MET A 201 -25.58 -0.63 -31.93
C MET A 201 -24.97 -1.66 -30.97
N ILE A 202 -24.26 -2.68 -31.50
CA ILE A 202 -23.55 -3.65 -30.66
C ILE A 202 -22.41 -2.97 -29.90
N VAL A 203 -21.60 -2.15 -30.56
CA VAL A 203 -20.47 -1.45 -29.92
C VAL A 203 -20.98 -0.51 -28.82
N ASP A 204 -22.01 0.29 -29.07
CA ASP A 204 -22.60 1.20 -28.09
C ASP A 204 -23.17 0.45 -26.88
N LYS A 205 -23.85 -0.68 -27.12
CA LYS A 205 -24.34 -1.57 -26.04
C LYS A 205 -23.19 -2.09 -25.18
N LEU A 206 -22.05 -2.44 -25.78
CA LEU A 206 -20.89 -2.97 -25.05
C LEU A 206 -20.18 -1.87 -24.25
N LEU A 207 -19.97 -0.70 -24.83
CA LEU A 207 -19.31 0.44 -24.17
C LEU A 207 -20.11 0.99 -22.98
N THR A 208 -21.44 0.85 -22.99
CA THR A 208 -22.32 1.24 -21.89
C THR A 208 -22.51 0.16 -20.82
N SER A 209 -21.90 -1.02 -20.99
CA SER A 209 -22.02 -2.14 -20.05
C SER A 209 -21.01 -2.04 -18.91
N GLU A 210 -21.36 -2.51 -17.71
CA GLU A 210 -20.45 -2.53 -16.55
C GLU A 210 -19.14 -3.30 -16.83
N ALA A 211 -19.23 -4.38 -17.61
CA ALA A 211 -18.10 -5.21 -18.00
C ALA A 211 -17.05 -4.47 -18.86
N TYR A 212 -17.43 -3.36 -19.52
CA TYR A 212 -16.45 -2.51 -20.22
C TYR A 212 -15.48 -1.88 -19.23
N GLY A 213 -15.99 -1.24 -18.16
CA GLY A 213 -15.15 -0.64 -17.12
C GLY A 213 -14.28 -1.67 -16.41
N GLU A 214 -14.81 -2.86 -16.12
CA GLU A 214 -14.03 -3.97 -15.53
C GLU A 214 -12.89 -4.42 -16.47
N ARG A 215 -13.18 -4.56 -17.77
CA ARG A 215 -12.18 -4.94 -18.77
C ARG A 215 -11.08 -3.90 -18.88
N MET A 216 -11.43 -2.62 -18.98
CA MET A 216 -10.46 -1.53 -19.07
C MET A 216 -9.64 -1.41 -17.78
N ALA A 217 -10.30 -1.48 -16.63
CA ALA A 217 -9.66 -1.45 -15.33
C ALA A 217 -8.64 -2.60 -15.20
N SER A 218 -8.94 -3.82 -15.64
CA SER A 218 -8.03 -4.97 -15.47
C SER A 218 -6.60 -4.69 -15.94
N ILE A 219 -6.44 -4.00 -17.08
CA ILE A 219 -5.13 -3.63 -17.63
C ILE A 219 -4.51 -2.49 -16.81
N TRP A 220 -5.32 -1.51 -16.39
CA TRP A 220 -4.85 -0.39 -15.59
C TRP A 220 -4.39 -0.81 -14.20
N LEU A 221 -5.11 -1.74 -13.55
CA LEU A 221 -4.80 -2.26 -12.22
C LEU A 221 -3.41 -2.92 -12.20
N ASP A 222 -3.06 -3.67 -13.25
CA ASP A 222 -1.72 -4.25 -13.40
C ASP A 222 -0.64 -3.17 -13.48
N LEU A 223 -0.85 -2.12 -14.30
CA LEU A 223 0.08 -0.99 -14.44
C LEU A 223 0.21 -0.18 -13.16
N ALA A 224 -0.89 -0.05 -12.41
CA ALA A 224 -0.95 0.65 -11.14
C ALA A 224 -0.46 -0.20 -9.96
N ARG A 225 0.03 -1.43 -10.19
CA ARG A 225 0.51 -2.37 -9.17
C ARG A 225 -0.55 -2.74 -8.12
N TYR A 226 -1.82 -2.75 -8.51
CA TYR A 226 -2.89 -3.18 -7.62
C TYR A 226 -2.68 -4.64 -7.19
N ALA A 227 -2.85 -4.90 -5.89
CA ALA A 227 -2.90 -6.24 -5.32
C ALA A 227 -3.90 -6.29 -4.18
N ASP A 228 -4.46 -7.47 -3.91
CA ASP A 228 -5.31 -7.70 -2.74
C ASP A 228 -4.49 -8.01 -1.47
N SER A 229 -3.16 -7.97 -1.56
CA SER A 229 -2.23 -8.22 -0.45
C SER A 229 -1.07 -7.22 -0.42
N HIS A 230 -0.37 -7.14 0.71
CA HIS A 230 0.73 -6.20 0.95
C HIS A 230 2.05 -6.57 0.26
N GLY A 231 2.24 -7.83 -0.12
CA GLY A 231 3.51 -8.34 -0.64
C GLY A 231 4.53 -8.62 0.46
N TYR A 232 5.82 -8.61 0.08
CA TYR A 232 6.95 -8.93 0.95
C TYR A 232 6.80 -10.28 1.70
N GLN A 233 7.37 -10.40 2.90
CA GLN A 233 7.56 -11.67 3.60
C GLN A 233 6.27 -12.21 4.25
N ASP A 234 5.39 -11.35 4.78
CA ASP A 234 4.16 -11.76 5.47
C ASP A 234 2.92 -11.78 4.55
N ASP A 235 2.96 -11.06 3.43
CA ASP A 235 1.95 -11.00 2.35
C ASP A 235 0.48 -11.08 2.82
N LYS A 236 0.11 -10.23 3.78
CA LYS A 236 -1.24 -10.20 4.34
C LYS A 236 -2.24 -9.49 3.42
N PRO A 237 -3.54 -9.80 3.51
CA PRO A 237 -4.57 -9.07 2.79
C PRO A 237 -4.52 -7.56 3.07
N ARG A 238 -4.86 -6.74 2.08
CA ARG A 238 -4.91 -5.28 2.21
C ARG A 238 -6.26 -4.69 1.81
N SER A 239 -6.67 -3.63 2.50
CA SER A 239 -7.95 -2.94 2.25
C SER A 239 -7.80 -1.80 1.25
N ILE A 240 -7.61 -2.13 -0.04
CA ILE A 240 -7.42 -1.14 -1.12
C ILE A 240 -8.51 -1.19 -2.21
N TRP A 241 -9.36 -2.22 -2.17
CA TRP A 241 -10.37 -2.49 -3.20
C TRP A 241 -11.33 -1.31 -3.51
N PRO A 242 -11.64 -0.35 -2.59
CA PRO A 242 -12.46 0.80 -2.98
C PRO A 242 -11.81 1.64 -4.08
N TRP A 243 -10.47 1.71 -4.13
CA TRP A 243 -9.75 2.38 -5.21
C TRP A 243 -9.92 1.64 -6.56
N ARG A 244 -9.93 0.30 -6.55
CA ARG A 244 -10.22 -0.50 -7.77
C ARG A 244 -11.61 -0.18 -8.29
N ASP A 245 -12.60 -0.13 -7.41
CA ASP A 245 -13.99 0.14 -7.79
C ASP A 245 -14.13 1.58 -8.31
N TRP A 246 -13.38 2.53 -7.74
CA TRP A 246 -13.26 3.88 -8.30
C TRP A 246 -12.70 3.88 -9.73
N VAL A 247 -11.65 3.10 -10.02
CA VAL A 247 -11.10 2.97 -11.39
C VAL A 247 -12.14 2.40 -12.37
N ILE A 248 -12.83 1.33 -11.97
CA ILE A 248 -13.90 0.71 -12.80
C ILE A 248 -14.98 1.75 -13.12
N LYS A 249 -15.41 2.49 -12.09
CA LYS A 249 -16.38 3.57 -12.23
C LYS A 249 -15.87 4.68 -13.16
N ALA A 250 -14.62 5.11 -13.03
CA ALA A 250 -14.04 6.16 -13.86
C ALA A 250 -14.06 5.79 -15.36
N PHE A 251 -13.79 4.52 -15.71
CA PHE A 251 -13.94 4.04 -17.09
C PHE A 251 -15.39 3.99 -17.55
N ASN A 252 -16.31 3.46 -16.72
CA ASN A 252 -17.72 3.37 -17.06
C ASN A 252 -18.39 4.75 -17.23
N ASP A 253 -17.96 5.74 -16.46
CA ASP A 253 -18.43 7.13 -16.58
C ASP A 253 -17.76 7.90 -17.73
N ASN A 254 -16.81 7.27 -18.44
CA ASN A 254 -16.01 7.86 -19.49
C ASN A 254 -15.32 9.17 -19.02
N MET A 255 -14.69 9.10 -17.84
CA MET A 255 -13.98 10.23 -17.23
C MET A 255 -12.91 10.78 -18.19
N PRO A 256 -12.81 12.11 -18.35
CA PRO A 256 -11.73 12.72 -19.12
C PRO A 256 -10.36 12.27 -18.62
N TYR A 257 -9.45 11.96 -19.55
CA TYR A 257 -8.14 11.40 -19.20
C TYR A 257 -7.31 12.34 -18.30
N ASP A 258 -7.39 13.65 -18.52
CA ASP A 258 -6.74 14.65 -17.68
C ASP A 258 -7.27 14.65 -16.23
N GLU A 259 -8.58 14.49 -16.04
CA GLU A 259 -9.17 14.32 -14.70
C GLU A 259 -8.75 12.99 -14.07
N PHE A 260 -8.76 11.89 -14.84
CA PHE A 260 -8.35 10.56 -14.38
C PHE A 260 -6.90 10.54 -13.89
N VAL A 261 -5.99 11.19 -14.63
CA VAL A 261 -4.57 11.34 -14.25
C VAL A 261 -4.44 12.24 -13.03
N THR A 262 -5.08 13.41 -13.04
CA THR A 262 -4.97 14.41 -11.95
C THR A 262 -5.45 13.85 -10.63
N ASN A 263 -6.63 13.22 -10.60
CA ASN A 263 -7.21 12.66 -9.38
C ASN A 263 -6.33 11.55 -8.78
N GLN A 264 -5.67 10.73 -9.60
CA GLN A 264 -4.80 9.66 -9.11
C GLN A 264 -3.45 10.16 -8.61
N LEU A 265 -2.89 11.21 -9.20
CA LEU A 265 -1.57 11.71 -8.81
C LEU A 265 -1.64 12.70 -7.65
N ALA A 266 -2.70 13.51 -7.57
CA ALA A 266 -2.77 14.66 -6.67
C ALA A 266 -4.22 15.04 -6.28
N GLY A 267 -5.16 14.10 -6.29
CA GLY A 267 -6.56 14.38 -5.98
C GLY A 267 -6.77 14.87 -4.54
N ASP A 268 -5.95 14.43 -3.59
CA ASP A 268 -5.90 14.91 -2.20
C ASP A 268 -5.37 16.34 -2.04
N LEU A 269 -4.58 16.81 -3.01
CA LEU A 269 -4.03 18.17 -3.03
C LEU A 269 -4.98 19.19 -3.68
N LEU A 270 -6.12 18.75 -4.22
CA LEU A 270 -7.12 19.65 -4.79
C LEU A 270 -7.80 20.48 -3.68
N PRO A 271 -8.11 21.75 -3.93
CA PRO A 271 -8.87 22.56 -2.99
C PRO A 271 -10.26 21.94 -2.78
N ASP A 272 -10.67 21.78 -1.52
CA ASP A 272 -11.95 21.17 -1.14
C ASP A 272 -12.20 19.78 -1.78
N ALA A 273 -11.13 18.97 -1.88
CA ALA A 273 -11.17 17.65 -2.50
C ALA A 273 -12.33 16.78 -1.99
N THR A 274 -13.05 16.16 -2.92
CA THR A 274 -14.12 15.21 -2.59
C THR A 274 -13.54 13.89 -2.11
N TYR A 275 -14.38 13.07 -1.46
CA TYR A 275 -13.98 11.72 -1.05
C TYR A 275 -13.40 10.90 -2.22
N ASP A 276 -14.04 10.92 -3.39
CA ASP A 276 -13.58 10.19 -4.57
C ASP A 276 -12.23 10.69 -5.09
N GLN A 277 -11.95 11.99 -5.00
CA GLN A 277 -10.67 12.57 -5.41
C GLN A 277 -9.55 12.19 -4.45
N ILE A 278 -9.82 12.20 -3.14
CA ILE A 278 -8.86 11.74 -2.13
C ILE A 278 -8.61 10.23 -2.30
N LEU A 279 -9.68 9.44 -2.46
CA LEU A 279 -9.61 7.99 -2.68
C LEU A 279 -8.77 7.66 -3.91
N ALA A 280 -8.96 8.35 -5.03
CA ALA A 280 -8.21 8.15 -6.27
C ALA A 280 -6.69 8.25 -6.07
N THR A 281 -6.24 9.11 -5.15
CA THR A 281 -4.81 9.33 -4.85
C THR A 281 -4.14 8.09 -4.24
N ALA A 282 -4.92 7.11 -3.78
CA ALA A 282 -4.41 5.81 -3.33
C ALA A 282 -3.62 5.05 -4.42
N PHE A 283 -3.69 5.47 -5.69
CA PHE A 283 -2.75 5.05 -6.75
C PHE A 283 -1.29 5.09 -6.28
N ASN A 284 -0.89 6.16 -5.58
CA ASN A 284 0.46 6.33 -5.06
C ASN A 284 0.83 5.34 -3.94
N ARG A 285 -0.12 4.56 -3.43
CA ARG A 285 0.05 3.60 -2.33
C ARG A 285 -0.19 2.15 -2.75
N ASN A 286 -0.33 1.89 -4.05
CA ASN A 286 -0.54 0.54 -4.54
C ASN A 286 0.73 -0.33 -4.50
N HIS A 287 1.91 0.23 -4.32
CA HIS A 287 3.15 -0.54 -4.16
C HIS A 287 3.11 -1.51 -2.97
N ALA A 288 4.01 -2.49 -2.97
CA ALA A 288 4.16 -3.40 -1.84
C ALA A 288 4.60 -2.64 -0.58
N ILE A 289 4.15 -3.08 0.60
CA ILE A 289 4.46 -2.45 1.88
C ILE A 289 4.87 -3.54 2.89
N THR A 290 5.93 -3.31 3.66
CA THR A 290 6.49 -4.33 4.55
C THR A 290 5.82 -4.36 5.92
N GLN A 291 5.67 -5.57 6.46
CA GLN A 291 5.25 -5.86 7.83
C GLN A 291 6.39 -6.45 8.67
N GLU A 292 7.54 -6.72 8.07
CA GLU A 292 8.65 -7.44 8.70
C GLU A 292 9.19 -6.67 9.91
N GLY A 293 9.21 -7.32 11.07
CA GLY A 293 9.83 -6.76 12.28
C GLY A 293 11.34 -6.59 12.12
N GLY A 294 11.87 -5.43 12.51
CA GLY A 294 13.31 -5.15 12.51
C GLY A 294 13.83 -4.50 11.22
N VAL A 295 12.95 -4.13 10.29
CA VAL A 295 13.30 -3.30 9.13
C VAL A 295 13.74 -1.90 9.55
N ILE A 296 14.48 -1.23 8.66
CA ILE A 296 14.80 0.19 8.79
C ILE A 296 13.72 0.99 8.08
N ASN A 297 12.90 1.71 8.84
CA ASN A 297 11.76 2.46 8.27
C ASN A 297 12.18 3.44 7.17
N GLU A 298 13.30 4.15 7.36
CA GLU A 298 13.83 5.11 6.39
C GLU A 298 14.26 4.46 5.07
N GLU A 299 14.72 3.21 5.10
CA GLU A 299 15.05 2.45 3.88
C GLU A 299 13.79 2.23 3.05
N TYR A 300 12.71 1.76 3.69
CA TYR A 300 11.46 1.46 3.00
C TYR A 300 10.70 2.71 2.55
N LEU A 301 10.76 3.82 3.29
CA LEU A 301 10.24 5.11 2.80
C LEU A 301 10.93 5.53 1.49
N THR A 302 12.24 5.29 1.40
CA THR A 302 13.01 5.54 0.17
C THR A 302 12.61 4.60 -0.95
N GLU A 303 12.42 3.31 -0.67
CA GLU A 303 11.95 2.33 -1.67
C GLU A 303 10.53 2.63 -2.16
N TYR A 304 9.62 3.10 -1.29
CA TYR A 304 8.25 3.46 -1.66
C TYR A 304 8.21 4.66 -2.59
N ALA A 305 9.01 5.70 -2.30
CA ALA A 305 9.16 6.84 -3.20
C ALA A 305 9.78 6.42 -4.54
N ALA A 306 10.77 5.52 -4.55
CA ALA A 306 11.35 4.99 -5.78
C ALA A 306 10.34 4.18 -6.61
N ASP A 307 9.48 3.40 -5.95
CA ASP A 307 8.39 2.65 -6.59
C ASP A 307 7.40 3.60 -7.27
N ARG A 308 6.97 4.67 -6.58
CA ARG A 308 6.07 5.69 -7.15
C ARG A 308 6.65 6.34 -8.40
N VAL A 309 7.93 6.72 -8.36
CA VAL A 309 8.63 7.27 -9.54
C VAL A 309 8.57 6.28 -10.70
N GLN A 310 8.88 5.01 -10.43
CA GLN A 310 8.88 3.97 -11.46
C GLN A 310 7.48 3.72 -12.03
N THR A 311 6.48 3.63 -11.17
CA THR A 311 5.08 3.40 -11.54
C THR A 311 4.53 4.58 -12.33
N PHE A 312 4.78 5.82 -11.90
CA PHE A 312 4.42 7.02 -12.66
C PHE A 312 5.07 7.03 -14.05
N ALA A 313 6.38 6.82 -14.13
CA ALA A 313 7.12 6.86 -15.37
C ALA A 313 6.64 5.79 -16.36
N THR A 314 6.42 4.57 -15.87
CA THR A 314 5.98 3.45 -16.70
C THR A 314 4.54 3.65 -17.16
N SER A 315 3.63 4.02 -16.26
CA SER A 315 2.19 4.04 -16.53
C SER A 315 1.74 5.28 -17.28
N PHE A 316 2.35 6.44 -17.06
CA PHE A 316 1.94 7.70 -17.69
C PHE A 316 2.89 8.18 -18.78
N LEU A 317 4.21 8.02 -18.60
CA LEU A 317 5.19 8.48 -19.59
C LEU A 317 5.56 7.40 -20.61
N GLY A 318 5.34 6.12 -20.29
CA GLY A 318 5.84 5.00 -21.08
C GLY A 318 7.36 4.91 -21.07
N LEU A 319 8.02 5.41 -20.01
CA LEU A 319 9.48 5.49 -19.89
C LEU A 319 10.00 4.61 -18.73
N THR A 320 11.15 3.98 -18.94
CA THR A 320 11.80 3.12 -17.93
C THR A 320 12.81 3.89 -17.08
N LEU A 321 12.33 4.73 -16.16
CA LEU A 321 13.21 5.55 -15.30
C LEU A 321 14.04 4.76 -14.27
N GLN A 322 13.78 3.46 -14.06
CA GLN A 322 14.47 2.67 -13.02
C GLN A 322 16.00 2.63 -13.16
N CYS A 323 16.55 2.66 -14.38
CA CYS A 323 18.00 2.65 -14.59
C CYS A 323 18.64 3.96 -14.10
N ALA A 324 17.92 5.07 -14.29
CA ALA A 324 18.34 6.42 -13.89
C ALA A 324 18.58 6.55 -12.37
N ARG A 325 18.04 5.64 -11.57
CA ARG A 325 18.25 5.59 -10.12
C ARG A 325 19.73 5.51 -9.73
N CYS A 326 20.53 4.72 -10.46
CA CYS A 326 21.92 4.42 -10.11
C CYS A 326 22.95 5.13 -11.00
N HIS A 327 22.58 5.47 -12.23
CA HIS A 327 23.41 6.12 -13.23
C HIS A 327 22.50 6.68 -14.33
N ASP A 328 22.97 7.60 -15.17
CA ASP A 328 22.20 8.07 -16.34
C ASP A 328 21.66 6.92 -17.20
N HIS A 329 20.44 7.08 -17.71
CA HIS A 329 19.77 6.00 -18.42
C HIS A 329 20.58 5.55 -19.66
N LYS A 330 20.67 4.24 -19.86
CA LYS A 330 21.60 3.64 -20.83
C LYS A 330 21.25 3.88 -22.31
N TYR A 331 19.99 4.19 -22.60
CA TYR A 331 19.48 4.30 -23.97
C TYR A 331 18.71 5.60 -24.20
N ASP A 332 17.77 5.89 -23.32
CA ASP A 332 17.03 7.15 -23.32
C ASP A 332 17.81 8.34 -22.73
N PRO A 333 17.53 9.57 -23.19
CA PRO A 333 18.19 10.79 -22.72
C PRO A 333 17.60 11.23 -21.37
N LEU A 334 17.77 10.41 -20.33
CA LEU A 334 17.25 10.65 -18.99
C LEU A 334 18.43 10.59 -18.00
N SER A 335 18.69 11.68 -17.29
CA SER A 335 19.78 11.77 -16.32
C SER A 335 19.39 11.21 -14.96
N GLN A 336 20.38 10.84 -14.16
CA GLN A 336 20.19 10.52 -12.74
C GLN A 336 19.71 11.74 -11.94
N GLU A 337 20.13 12.95 -12.31
CA GLU A 337 19.68 14.19 -11.66
C GLU A 337 18.16 14.35 -11.80
N GLU A 338 17.63 14.26 -13.03
CA GLU A 338 16.18 14.33 -13.29
C GLU A 338 15.39 13.23 -12.56
N TYR A 339 15.97 12.03 -12.40
CA TYR A 339 15.35 10.97 -11.59
C TYR A 339 15.16 11.41 -10.15
N PHE A 340 16.18 12.01 -9.52
CA PHE A 340 16.08 12.44 -8.12
C PHE A 340 15.27 13.74 -7.95
N GLU A 341 15.19 14.60 -8.96
CA GLU A 341 14.23 15.70 -8.98
C GLU A 341 12.79 15.16 -8.95
N LEU A 342 12.47 14.17 -9.80
CA LEU A 342 11.16 13.53 -9.81
C LEU A 342 10.88 12.75 -8.51
N PHE A 343 11.88 12.08 -7.96
CA PHE A 343 11.81 11.42 -6.64
C PHE A 343 11.36 12.39 -5.54
N GLY A 344 11.84 13.63 -5.57
CA GLY A 344 11.45 14.67 -4.62
C GLY A 344 9.94 14.92 -4.57
N PHE A 345 9.23 14.81 -5.70
CA PHE A 345 7.77 14.99 -5.73
C PHE A 345 7.02 13.87 -5.00
N PHE A 346 7.50 12.64 -5.08
CA PHE A 346 6.85 11.47 -4.48
C PHE A 346 7.34 11.13 -3.06
N ASN A 347 8.43 11.77 -2.63
CA ASN A 347 8.99 11.62 -1.28
C ASN A 347 8.45 12.69 -0.31
N ASN A 348 7.13 12.87 -0.28
CA ASN A 348 6.47 13.87 0.57
C ASN A 348 5.06 13.41 1.04
N VAL A 349 4.93 12.13 1.41
CA VAL A 349 3.66 11.57 1.89
C VAL A 349 3.58 11.67 3.41
N ASP A 350 2.74 12.57 3.91
CA ASP A 350 2.55 12.79 5.33
C ASP A 350 1.90 11.57 6.02
N GLY A 351 2.45 11.18 7.18
CA GLY A 351 1.92 10.08 7.99
C GLY A 351 2.17 8.67 7.44
N GLU A 352 2.88 8.54 6.31
CA GLU A 352 3.37 7.26 5.85
C GLU A 352 4.48 6.73 6.77
N ARG A 353 4.43 5.43 7.03
CA ARG A 353 5.42 4.73 7.84
C ARG A 353 6.09 3.68 6.95
N GLY A 354 7.42 3.57 7.04
CA GLY A 354 8.18 2.57 6.29
C GLY A 354 7.86 1.11 6.64
N GLN A 355 6.98 0.88 7.61
CA GLN A 355 6.46 -0.42 8.02
C GLN A 355 5.01 -0.24 8.50
N ILE A 356 4.18 -1.25 8.27
CA ILE A 356 2.77 -1.26 8.72
C ILE A 356 2.56 -2.22 9.89
N SER A 357 1.61 -1.89 10.76
CA SER A 357 1.28 -2.71 11.93
C SER A 357 0.56 -4.01 11.52
N TYR A 358 0.74 -5.07 12.30
CA TYR A 358 -0.04 -6.31 12.15
C TYR A 358 -1.53 -6.15 12.44
N PHE A 359 -1.91 -5.07 13.11
CA PHE A 359 -3.28 -4.84 13.59
C PHE A 359 -4.03 -3.76 12.79
N ASP A 360 -3.35 -3.09 11.85
CA ASP A 360 -3.98 -2.06 11.03
C ASP A 360 -4.79 -2.72 9.91
N LEU A 361 -6.12 -2.54 9.92
CA LEU A 361 -6.99 -2.99 8.83
C LEU A 361 -6.70 -2.24 7.51
N ALA A 362 -6.28 -0.98 7.62
CA ALA A 362 -5.84 -0.11 6.52
C ALA A 362 -4.68 0.77 7.01
N PRO A 363 -3.46 0.61 6.47
CA PRO A 363 -2.30 1.35 6.98
C PRO A 363 -2.33 2.85 6.68
N THR A 364 -1.72 3.65 7.55
CA THR A 364 -1.66 5.11 7.38
C THR A 364 -0.78 5.55 6.19
N PRO A 365 -1.10 6.66 5.50
CA PRO A 365 -2.32 7.46 5.66
C PRO A 365 -3.57 6.74 5.15
N SER A 366 -4.63 6.72 5.94
CA SER A 366 -5.89 6.06 5.63
C SER A 366 -7.06 7.04 5.73
N ILE A 367 -8.14 6.74 5.02
CA ILE A 367 -9.39 7.50 5.07
C ILE A 367 -10.51 6.57 5.53
N GLU A 368 -11.48 7.13 6.25
CA GLU A 368 -12.71 6.40 6.56
C GLU A 368 -13.54 6.26 5.29
N MET A 369 -13.96 5.03 4.99
CA MET A 369 -14.76 4.75 3.81
C MET A 369 -16.12 5.43 3.92
N GLN A 370 -16.47 6.25 2.94
CA GLN A 370 -17.80 6.83 2.84
C GLN A 370 -18.66 5.97 1.91
N ASP A 371 -19.68 5.33 2.49
CA ASP A 371 -20.67 4.57 1.75
C ASP A 371 -22.05 4.88 2.32
N GLU A 372 -22.91 5.47 1.49
CA GLU A 372 -24.22 5.96 1.93
C GLU A 372 -25.10 4.84 2.49
N GLN A 373 -25.03 3.63 1.93
CA GLN A 373 -25.83 2.50 2.42
C GLN A 373 -25.33 2.01 3.78
N HIS A 374 -24.01 1.91 3.95
CA HIS A 374 -23.40 1.56 5.22
C HIS A 374 -23.65 2.63 6.27
N GLU A 375 -23.57 3.91 5.93
CA GLU A 375 -23.87 5.02 6.84
C GLU A 375 -25.34 5.01 7.29
N LEU A 376 -26.27 4.75 6.37
CA LEU A 376 -27.69 4.56 6.72
C LEU A 376 -27.87 3.37 7.68
N TYR A 377 -27.16 2.27 7.44
CA TYR A 377 -27.19 1.10 8.32
C TYR A 377 -26.60 1.41 9.71
N ILE A 378 -25.43 2.05 9.76
CA ILE A 378 -24.75 2.48 10.99
C ILE A 378 -25.66 3.43 11.78
N SER A 379 -26.26 4.42 11.12
CA SER A 379 -27.21 5.35 11.75
C SER A 379 -28.40 4.60 12.34
N ALA A 380 -28.98 3.64 11.60
CA ALA A 380 -30.09 2.83 12.10
C ALA A 380 -29.70 1.98 13.32
N VAL A 381 -28.47 1.47 13.38
CA VAL A 381 -27.93 0.75 14.54
C VAL A 381 -27.72 1.70 15.72
N LYS A 382 -27.11 2.88 15.50
CA LYS A 382 -26.91 3.91 16.53
C LYS A 382 -28.25 4.36 17.13
N ASP A 383 -29.28 4.52 16.32
CA ASP A 383 -30.63 4.85 16.80
C ASP A 383 -31.24 3.72 17.66
N LYS A 384 -31.02 2.45 17.28
CA LYS A 384 -31.43 1.31 18.10
C LYS A 384 -30.69 1.29 19.44
N ILE A 385 -29.37 1.51 19.44
CA ILE A 385 -28.54 1.59 20.65
C ILE A 385 -29.08 2.70 21.56
N LYS A 386 -29.23 3.92 21.04
CA LYS A 386 -29.75 5.07 21.79
C LYS A 386 -31.13 4.81 22.38
N ASN A 387 -32.00 4.09 21.65
CA ASN A 387 -33.31 3.70 22.15
C ASN A 387 -33.19 2.70 23.32
N ILE A 388 -32.33 1.69 23.19
CA ILE A 388 -32.06 0.69 24.23
C ILE A 388 -31.43 1.34 25.46
N GLU A 389 -30.40 2.18 25.30
CA GLU A 389 -29.77 2.96 26.37
C GLU A 389 -30.76 3.90 27.05
N GLY A 390 -31.65 4.52 26.27
CA GLY A 390 -32.76 5.34 26.76
C GLY A 390 -33.77 4.56 27.60
N LYS A 391 -33.99 3.27 27.29
CA LYS A 391 -34.78 2.34 28.12
C LYS A 391 -34.03 1.92 29.38
N LEU A 392 -32.72 1.67 29.29
CA LEU A 392 -31.85 1.35 30.45
C LEU A 392 -31.78 2.50 31.46
N THR A 393 -31.62 3.75 30.99
CA THR A 393 -31.64 4.94 31.86
C THR A 393 -33.02 5.22 32.45
N ARG A 394 -34.07 4.68 31.85
CA ARG A 394 -35.45 4.69 32.36
C ARG A 394 -35.84 3.29 32.84
N LEU A 395 -35.12 2.75 33.83
CA LEU A 395 -35.63 1.62 34.62
C LEU A 395 -37.12 1.88 34.92
N PRO A 396 -38.05 1.00 34.49
CA PRO A 396 -39.47 1.17 34.73
C PRO A 396 -39.73 1.50 36.21
N ALA A 397 -40.77 2.28 36.48
CA ALA A 397 -41.08 2.70 37.85
C ALA A 397 -41.20 1.48 38.78
N GLU A 398 -41.77 0.36 38.29
CA GLU A 398 -41.84 -0.93 38.98
C GLU A 398 -40.47 -1.50 39.34
N GLU A 399 -39.48 -1.49 38.44
CA GLU A 399 -38.13 -2.01 38.74
C GLU A 399 -37.38 -1.10 39.72
N ARG A 400 -37.59 0.22 39.65
CA ARG A 400 -37.10 1.15 40.67
C ARG A 400 -37.77 0.90 42.02
N GLU A 401 -39.07 0.64 42.04
CA GLU A 401 -39.82 0.33 43.26
C GLU A 401 -39.38 -1.02 43.85
N LEU A 402 -39.18 -2.04 43.01
CA LEU A 402 -38.60 -3.33 43.38
C LEU A 402 -37.19 -3.16 43.96
N PHE A 403 -36.34 -2.35 43.35
CA PHE A 403 -35.00 -2.06 43.86
C PHE A 403 -35.04 -1.29 45.19
N GLN A 404 -35.90 -0.29 45.34
CA GLN A 404 -36.05 0.42 46.62
C GLN A 404 -36.64 -0.49 47.70
N ASN A 405 -37.59 -1.35 47.34
CA ASN A 405 -38.15 -2.34 48.26
C ASN A 405 -37.11 -3.39 48.66
N TRP A 406 -36.28 -3.87 47.74
CA TRP A 406 -35.13 -4.74 48.02
C TRP A 406 -34.12 -4.03 48.94
N LYS A 407 -33.79 -2.77 48.66
CA LYS A 407 -32.89 -1.95 49.49
C LYS A 407 -33.44 -1.70 50.91
N HIS A 408 -34.77 -1.65 51.06
CA HIS A 408 -35.44 -1.51 52.35
C HIS A 408 -35.70 -2.84 53.07
N GLN A 409 -35.73 -3.96 52.35
CA GLN A 409 -35.68 -5.30 52.91
C GLN A 409 -34.24 -5.61 53.32
N GLY A 410 -33.88 -5.06 54.48
CA GLY A 410 -32.54 -5.02 55.05
C GLY A 410 -31.64 -6.17 54.65
N THR A 411 -30.81 -5.93 53.64
CA THR A 411 -29.51 -6.59 53.56
C THR A 411 -28.78 -6.16 54.83
N ASP A 412 -28.62 -7.08 55.78
CA ASP A 412 -27.71 -6.87 56.89
C ASP A 412 -26.32 -6.77 56.27
N VAL A 413 -25.82 -5.53 56.10
CA VAL A 413 -24.49 -5.27 55.54
C VAL A 413 -23.37 -5.88 56.38
N ASN A 414 -23.68 -6.37 57.59
CA ASN A 414 -22.75 -7.12 58.44
C ASN A 414 -22.86 -8.65 58.26
N ASN A 415 -23.81 -9.13 57.46
CA ASN A 415 -24.10 -10.54 57.22
C ASN A 415 -24.41 -10.80 55.73
N VAL A 416 -23.63 -10.18 54.85
CA VAL A 416 -23.62 -10.48 53.41
C VAL A 416 -22.73 -11.70 53.22
N ASP A 417 -23.33 -12.79 52.75
CA ASP A 417 -22.57 -13.95 52.28
C ASP A 417 -21.88 -13.56 50.98
N ILE A 418 -20.63 -13.13 51.10
CA ILE A 418 -19.74 -12.87 49.97
C ILE A 418 -19.12 -14.16 49.43
N GLU A 419 -19.17 -15.29 50.16
CA GLU A 419 -18.47 -16.52 49.80
C GLU A 419 -19.11 -17.23 48.59
N GLY A 420 -20.40 -16.98 48.33
CA GLY A 420 -21.13 -17.57 47.20
C GLY A 420 -20.82 -16.98 45.81
N ASP A 421 -20.26 -15.76 45.74
CA ASP A 421 -20.06 -15.00 44.48
C ASP A 421 -18.57 -14.66 44.20
N LEU A 422 -17.63 -15.25 44.95
CA LEU A 422 -16.20 -15.07 44.68
C LEU A 422 -15.79 -15.85 43.43
N GLU A 423 -15.09 -15.20 42.50
CA GLU A 423 -14.44 -15.92 41.39
C GLU A 423 -13.15 -16.62 41.84
N ALA A 424 -12.41 -16.03 42.77
CA ALA A 424 -11.19 -16.62 43.32
C ALA A 424 -10.86 -16.06 44.72
N HIS A 425 -10.24 -16.89 45.57
CA HIS A 425 -9.79 -16.50 46.91
C HIS A 425 -8.50 -17.24 47.32
N TYR A 426 -7.46 -16.49 47.68
CA TYR A 426 -6.16 -17.04 48.09
C TYR A 426 -5.72 -16.45 49.44
N ASP A 427 -5.46 -17.31 50.43
CA ASP A 427 -5.07 -16.89 51.79
C ASP A 427 -3.53 -16.78 52.01
N LEU A 428 -2.75 -17.19 51.00
CA LEU A 428 -1.28 -17.21 50.98
C LEU A 428 -0.60 -17.92 52.16
N ASN A 429 -1.33 -18.77 52.91
CA ASN A 429 -0.82 -19.43 54.12
C ASN A 429 -0.18 -20.80 53.84
N ASP A 430 -0.16 -21.25 52.58
CA ASP A 430 0.45 -22.52 52.20
C ASP A 430 1.99 -22.46 52.32
N THR A 431 2.57 -23.54 52.84
CA THR A 431 4.04 -23.66 52.97
C THR A 431 4.75 -23.93 51.64
N SER A 432 4.01 -24.39 50.62
CA SER A 432 4.49 -24.54 49.25
C SER A 432 4.54 -23.19 48.50
N TRP A 433 5.02 -23.19 47.26
CA TRP A 433 5.09 -22.00 46.39
C TRP A 433 3.99 -22.00 45.33
N THR A 434 2.96 -22.81 45.59
CA THR A 434 1.74 -22.94 44.82
C THR A 434 0.58 -22.76 45.79
N PHE A 435 -0.33 -21.82 45.53
CA PHE A 435 -1.44 -21.52 46.43
C PHE A 435 -2.74 -22.04 45.84
N LYS A 436 -3.56 -22.60 46.72
CA LYS A 436 -4.88 -23.13 46.39
C LYS A 436 -5.88 -21.98 46.32
N ASP A 437 -6.65 -21.94 45.24
CA ASP A 437 -7.87 -21.16 45.19
C ASP A 437 -8.92 -21.84 46.08
N LEU A 438 -9.38 -21.12 47.11
CA LEU A 438 -10.35 -21.61 48.07
C LEU A 438 -11.77 -21.71 47.48
N VAL A 439 -12.02 -21.08 46.33
CA VAL A 439 -13.29 -21.18 45.59
C VAL A 439 -13.33 -22.46 44.76
N SER A 440 -12.47 -22.60 43.73
CA SER A 440 -12.45 -23.77 42.84
C SER A 440 -11.88 -25.03 43.49
N GLY A 441 -11.03 -24.85 44.51
CA GLY A 441 -10.26 -25.92 45.12
C GLY A 441 -8.98 -26.30 44.34
N GLU A 442 -8.67 -25.60 43.24
CA GLU A 442 -7.52 -25.89 42.41
C GLU A 442 -6.26 -25.14 42.84
N SER A 443 -5.08 -25.70 42.58
CA SER A 443 -3.78 -25.08 42.91
C SER A 443 -3.23 -24.30 41.72
N LEU A 444 -3.92 -23.22 41.38
CA LEU A 444 -3.66 -22.40 40.18
C LEU A 444 -2.58 -21.33 40.39
N ALA A 445 -2.50 -20.76 41.60
CA ALA A 445 -1.59 -19.66 41.85
C ALA A 445 -0.14 -20.14 42.04
N ARG A 446 0.83 -19.62 41.28
CA ARG A 446 2.25 -20.03 41.34
C ARG A 446 3.18 -18.84 41.27
N VAL A 447 4.28 -18.92 42.01
CA VAL A 447 5.32 -17.90 42.05
C VAL A 447 6.26 -17.98 40.84
N ASN A 448 6.60 -16.83 40.24
CA ASN A 448 7.61 -16.67 39.19
C ASN A 448 7.43 -17.60 37.98
N ILE A 449 6.20 -17.79 37.48
CA ILE A 449 5.96 -18.55 36.25
C ILE A 449 6.66 -17.87 35.07
N ASN A 450 7.30 -18.63 34.18
CA ASN A 450 7.97 -18.14 32.96
C ASN A 450 9.11 -17.12 33.19
N LEU A 451 9.62 -17.01 34.41
CA LEU A 451 10.80 -16.18 34.73
C LEU A 451 12.11 -16.98 34.74
N PRO A 452 13.26 -16.32 34.49
CA PRO A 452 14.57 -16.95 34.64
C PRO A 452 14.80 -17.50 36.06
N PRO A 453 15.46 -18.66 36.22
CA PRO A 453 15.75 -19.26 37.54
C PRO A 453 16.60 -18.38 38.48
N ALA A 454 17.27 -17.36 37.94
CA ALA A 454 18.09 -16.43 38.72
C ALA A 454 17.25 -15.41 39.52
N ILE A 455 15.97 -15.24 39.20
CA ILE A 455 15.09 -14.34 39.96
C ILE A 455 14.67 -15.05 41.26
N GLU A 456 15.07 -14.46 42.38
CA GLU A 456 14.75 -14.98 43.70
C GLU A 456 13.24 -15.02 43.94
N ARG A 457 12.78 -16.04 44.68
CA ARG A 457 11.40 -16.11 45.13
C ARG A 457 11.11 -14.99 46.14
N PRO A 458 9.85 -14.52 46.25
CA PRO A 458 9.43 -13.60 47.30
C PRO A 458 9.76 -14.17 48.69
N GLU A 459 10.04 -13.29 49.65
CA GLU A 459 10.30 -13.69 51.04
C GLU A 459 8.96 -13.96 51.76
N LYS A 460 8.82 -15.11 52.43
CA LYS A 460 7.67 -15.37 53.31
C LYS A 460 7.86 -14.65 54.63
N ILE A 461 6.99 -13.71 54.94
CA ILE A 461 7.02 -12.90 56.17
C ILE A 461 5.73 -13.07 56.98
N PRO A 462 5.69 -12.69 58.26
CA PRO A 462 4.43 -12.58 59.01
C PRO A 462 3.44 -11.63 58.30
N GLY A 463 2.27 -12.16 57.96
CA GLY A 463 1.19 -11.43 57.28
C GLY A 463 0.21 -10.77 58.24
N HIS A 464 -0.85 -10.18 57.70
CA HIS A 464 -1.97 -9.64 58.51
C HIS A 464 -2.65 -10.76 59.33
N GLU A 465 -2.89 -11.92 58.73
CA GLU A 465 -3.51 -13.07 59.41
C GLU A 465 -2.47 -14.10 59.88
N GLN A 466 -1.66 -14.64 58.96
CA GLN A 466 -0.57 -15.56 59.32
C GLN A 466 0.68 -15.30 58.48
N GLN A 467 0.63 -15.57 57.17
CA GLN A 467 1.78 -15.38 56.27
C GLN A 467 1.47 -14.37 55.16
N ALA A 468 2.52 -13.77 54.63
CA ALA A 468 2.44 -12.94 53.44
C ALA A 468 3.71 -13.11 52.59
N LEU A 469 3.60 -12.73 51.31
CA LEU A 469 4.71 -12.70 50.37
C LEU A 469 5.24 -11.27 50.25
N LYS A 470 6.54 -11.10 50.48
CA LYS A 470 7.24 -9.84 50.28
C LYS A 470 7.97 -9.87 48.94
N PHE A 471 7.47 -9.04 48.03
CA PHE A 471 8.00 -8.91 46.68
C PHE A 471 9.13 -7.88 46.62
N ASN A 472 10.06 -8.05 45.68
CA ASN A 472 11.21 -7.16 45.47
C ASN A 472 11.08 -6.28 44.21
N GLY A 473 10.03 -6.47 43.40
CA GLY A 473 9.82 -5.78 42.13
C GLY A 473 10.08 -6.66 40.90
N ASP A 474 11.01 -7.62 41.01
CA ASP A 474 11.34 -8.56 39.93
C ASP A 474 10.55 -9.87 40.00
N ASN A 475 10.01 -10.20 41.18
CA ASN A 475 9.24 -11.40 41.44
C ASN A 475 7.74 -11.13 41.60
N PHE A 476 6.91 -12.12 41.27
CA PHE A 476 5.45 -12.00 41.30
C PHE A 476 4.75 -13.33 41.61
N LEU A 477 3.47 -13.23 41.94
CA LEU A 477 2.55 -14.37 42.05
C LEU A 477 1.57 -14.30 40.88
N SER A 478 1.55 -15.32 40.01
CA SER A 478 0.48 -15.50 39.03
C SER A 478 -0.65 -16.28 39.70
N VAL A 479 -1.90 -15.82 39.58
CA VAL A 479 -3.08 -16.45 40.19
C VAL A 479 -3.84 -17.41 39.26
N GLY A 480 -3.33 -17.65 38.04
CA GLY A 480 -3.98 -18.50 37.05
C GLY A 480 -4.93 -17.73 36.13
N ASP A 481 -5.83 -18.46 35.49
CA ASP A 481 -6.78 -17.95 34.47
C ASP A 481 -8.10 -17.53 35.13
N VAL A 482 -8.03 -16.47 35.95
CA VAL A 482 -9.15 -15.91 36.72
C VAL A 482 -9.13 -14.39 36.64
N GLY A 483 -10.30 -13.76 36.74
CA GLY A 483 -10.43 -12.30 36.64
C GLY A 483 -10.32 -11.76 35.22
N ASP A 484 -10.86 -12.47 34.23
CA ASP A 484 -11.04 -11.93 32.87
C ASP A 484 -12.26 -11.00 32.82
N PHE A 485 -12.16 -9.90 33.56
CA PHE A 485 -13.20 -8.88 33.61
C PHE A 485 -13.06 -7.89 32.47
N GLU A 486 -14.15 -7.72 31.73
CA GLU A 486 -14.26 -6.74 30.66
C GLU A 486 -14.80 -5.39 31.16
N HIS A 487 -14.59 -4.32 30.39
CA HIS A 487 -14.99 -2.95 30.72
C HIS A 487 -16.48 -2.78 31.00
N TYR A 488 -17.34 -3.67 30.51
CA TYR A 488 -18.79 -3.64 30.73
C TYR A 488 -19.25 -4.53 31.90
N GLN A 489 -18.34 -5.26 32.57
CA GLN A 489 -18.66 -6.11 33.70
C GLN A 489 -18.37 -5.39 35.02
N SER A 490 -19.26 -5.56 36.00
CA SER A 490 -19.01 -5.09 37.37
C SER A 490 -18.16 -6.10 38.12
N PHE A 491 -17.13 -5.64 38.83
CA PHE A 491 -16.28 -6.53 39.63
C PHE A 491 -15.68 -5.79 40.83
N THR A 492 -15.15 -6.58 41.78
CA THR A 492 -14.44 -6.08 42.95
C THR A 492 -13.13 -6.83 43.12
N LEU A 493 -12.06 -6.08 43.36
CA LEU A 493 -10.74 -6.62 43.69
C LEU A 493 -10.42 -6.22 45.12
N SER A 494 -9.95 -7.17 45.94
CA SER A 494 -9.64 -6.92 47.34
C SER A 494 -8.42 -7.70 47.81
N LEU A 495 -7.54 -7.06 48.56
CA LEU A 495 -6.39 -7.72 49.18
C LEU A 495 -5.87 -6.98 50.42
N TRP A 496 -5.12 -7.70 51.25
CA TRP A 496 -4.28 -7.10 52.28
C TRP A 496 -2.89 -6.81 51.70
N ALA A 497 -2.44 -5.56 51.85
CA ALA A 497 -1.12 -5.13 51.38
C ALA A 497 -0.41 -4.29 52.43
N GLN A 498 0.92 -4.38 52.44
CA GLN A 498 1.79 -3.54 53.26
C GLN A 498 2.89 -2.95 52.38
N HIS A 499 3.12 -1.65 52.51
CA HIS A 499 4.23 -0.96 51.87
C HIS A 499 5.10 -0.28 52.93
N THR A 500 6.41 -0.49 52.91
CA THR A 500 7.31 -0.09 54.01
C THR A 500 8.24 1.07 53.69
N SER A 501 8.34 1.48 52.43
CA SER A 501 9.29 2.51 51.97
C SER A 501 8.63 3.52 51.02
N MET A 502 9.39 4.35 50.33
CA MET A 502 8.86 5.12 49.20
C MET A 502 9.19 4.33 47.92
N PRO A 503 8.22 4.11 47.03
CA PRO A 503 8.49 3.35 45.82
C PRO A 503 9.38 4.19 44.87
N SER A 504 10.41 3.56 44.30
CA SER A 504 11.29 4.17 43.29
C SER A 504 10.62 4.30 41.93
N GLU A 505 9.61 3.46 41.67
CA GLU A 505 8.78 3.42 40.46
C GLU A 505 7.31 3.11 40.75
N ASP A 506 6.46 3.22 39.75
CA ASP A 506 5.06 2.84 39.92
C ASP A 506 4.99 1.32 39.99
N LEU A 507 4.39 0.78 41.05
CA LEU A 507 4.36 -0.65 41.33
C LEU A 507 2.96 -1.20 41.10
N THR A 508 2.81 -2.20 40.24
CA THR A 508 1.55 -2.94 40.13
C THR A 508 1.38 -3.82 41.36
N ILE A 509 0.33 -3.56 42.14
CA ILE A 509 -0.04 -4.37 43.32
C ILE A 509 -0.77 -5.63 42.87
N LEU A 510 -1.73 -5.45 41.96
CA LEU A 510 -2.54 -6.50 41.38
C LEU A 510 -2.99 -6.03 40.00
N GLY A 511 -2.96 -6.92 39.01
CA GLY A 511 -3.46 -6.61 37.69
C GLY A 511 -3.58 -7.84 36.81
N ARG A 512 -4.43 -7.71 35.80
CA ARG A 512 -4.54 -8.63 34.67
C ARG A 512 -3.97 -7.91 33.46
N ARG A 513 -3.04 -8.56 32.77
CA ARG A 513 -2.42 -8.02 31.55
C ARG A 513 -2.50 -9.07 30.45
N VAL A 514 -2.98 -8.68 29.29
CA VAL A 514 -3.12 -9.55 28.10
C VAL A 514 -2.14 -9.21 26.99
N ASP A 515 -1.50 -8.04 27.07
CA ASP A 515 -0.54 -7.56 26.08
C ASP A 515 0.60 -6.74 26.73
N GLU A 516 1.83 -6.91 26.21
CA GLU A 516 3.00 -6.19 26.69
C GLU A 516 3.13 -4.80 26.06
N GLN A 517 2.80 -4.64 24.78
CA GLN A 517 3.02 -3.40 24.02
C GLN A 517 2.09 -2.25 24.48
N TYR A 518 0.81 -2.53 24.60
CA TYR A 518 -0.27 -1.60 24.93
C TYR A 518 -0.68 -1.65 26.41
N ARG A 519 -0.16 -2.63 27.15
CA ARG A 519 -0.51 -2.91 28.56
C ARG A 519 -2.00 -3.18 28.77
N GLN A 520 -2.66 -3.74 27.77
CA GLN A 520 -4.09 -4.01 27.79
C GLN A 520 -4.47 -4.90 28.98
N GLY A 521 -5.58 -4.56 29.64
CA GLY A 521 -6.06 -5.21 30.86
C GLY A 521 -6.49 -4.22 31.94
N TYR A 522 -6.28 -4.58 33.20
CA TYR A 522 -6.54 -3.69 34.33
C TYR A 522 -5.45 -3.81 35.40
N GLU A 523 -5.23 -2.74 36.15
CA GLU A 523 -4.29 -2.75 37.26
C GLU A 523 -4.69 -1.83 38.41
N LEU A 524 -4.40 -2.29 39.63
CA LEU A 524 -4.26 -1.47 40.82
C LEU A 524 -2.76 -1.24 41.06
N ALA A 525 -2.32 0.01 40.94
CA ALA A 525 -0.94 0.42 41.09
C ALA A 525 -0.73 1.33 42.30
N LEU A 526 0.43 1.19 42.95
CA LEU A 526 0.96 2.15 43.91
C LEU A 526 1.97 3.05 43.20
N LEU A 527 1.62 4.32 43.04
CA LEU A 527 2.46 5.28 42.33
C LEU A 527 3.67 5.72 43.18
N LYS A 528 4.74 6.22 42.56
CA LYS A 528 5.93 6.82 43.23
C LYS A 528 5.58 7.81 44.36
N ASN A 529 4.47 8.52 44.20
CA ASN A 529 3.98 9.51 45.17
C ASN A 529 3.18 8.91 46.35
N ARG A 530 3.08 7.58 46.43
CA ARG A 530 2.32 6.74 47.37
C ARG A 530 0.80 6.81 47.23
N LYS A 531 0.26 7.33 46.14
CA LYS A 531 -1.18 7.26 45.87
C LYS A 531 -1.51 5.97 45.15
N LEU A 532 -2.72 5.47 45.34
CA LEU A 532 -3.23 4.34 44.58
C LEU A 532 -3.83 4.84 43.28
N SER A 533 -3.59 4.12 42.19
CA SER A 533 -4.24 4.35 40.90
C SER A 533 -4.86 3.06 40.41
N PHE A 534 -6.09 3.13 39.92
CA PHE A 534 -6.75 2.01 39.27
C PHE A 534 -7.03 2.35 37.81
N ARG A 535 -6.72 1.43 36.90
CA ARG A 535 -6.81 1.61 35.45
C ARG A 535 -7.53 0.45 34.78
N LEU A 536 -8.36 0.77 33.78
CA LEU A 536 -8.77 -0.18 32.74
C LEU A 536 -8.17 0.33 31.42
N ILE A 537 -7.48 -0.54 30.69
CA ILE A 537 -6.55 -0.18 29.63
C ILE A 537 -6.88 -1.00 28.38
N HIS A 538 -7.29 -0.34 27.30
CA HIS A 538 -7.19 -0.90 25.95
C HIS A 538 -5.79 -0.64 25.40
N ASN A 539 -5.37 0.64 25.47
CA ASN A 539 -4.06 1.11 25.10
C ASN A 539 -3.59 2.18 26.09
N VAL A 540 -2.46 1.94 26.74
CA VAL A 540 -1.94 2.83 27.78
C VAL A 540 -1.68 4.26 27.26
N ASN A 541 -1.39 4.42 25.97
CA ASN A 541 -1.04 5.72 25.40
C ASN A 541 -2.27 6.60 25.17
N ASP A 542 -3.38 6.02 24.73
CA ASP A 542 -4.53 6.80 24.24
C ASP A 542 -5.87 6.33 24.84
N GLU A 543 -6.15 5.03 24.83
CA GLU A 543 -7.48 4.49 25.18
C GLU A 543 -7.50 3.79 26.55
N GLN A 544 -7.71 4.57 27.62
CA GLN A 544 -7.85 4.05 28.98
C GLN A 544 -8.74 4.92 29.87
N LEU A 545 -9.19 4.36 30.98
CA LEU A 545 -9.68 5.13 32.12
C LEU A 545 -8.78 4.94 33.33
N GLU A 546 -8.59 6.00 34.11
CA GLU A 546 -7.71 6.01 35.27
C GLU A 546 -8.31 6.84 36.41
N VAL A 547 -8.36 6.25 37.61
CA VAL A 547 -8.78 6.91 38.83
C VAL A 547 -7.70 6.82 39.89
N GLN A 548 -7.28 7.97 40.39
CA GLN A 548 -6.19 8.10 41.37
C GLN A 548 -6.71 8.64 42.71
N THR A 549 -6.27 8.04 43.82
CA THR A 549 -6.60 8.55 45.16
C THR A 549 -5.92 9.90 45.43
N LEU A 550 -6.60 10.78 46.17
CA LEU A 550 -5.99 12.02 46.66
C LEU A 550 -5.06 11.77 47.86
N ASN A 551 -5.43 10.81 48.70
CA ASN A 551 -4.66 10.44 49.87
C ASN A 551 -3.54 9.47 49.51
N LYS A 552 -2.43 9.58 50.25
CA LYS A 552 -1.30 8.65 50.18
C LYS A 552 -1.59 7.43 51.05
N LEU A 553 -1.21 6.26 50.57
CA LEU A 553 -1.18 5.03 51.36
C LEU A 553 -0.13 5.19 52.48
N SER A 554 -0.54 4.85 53.70
CA SER A 554 0.35 4.87 54.87
C SER A 554 1.40 3.77 54.75
N THR A 555 2.60 4.04 55.27
CA THR A 555 3.69 3.04 55.33
C THR A 555 3.71 2.28 56.67
N GLN A 556 2.67 2.46 57.48
CA GLN A 556 2.56 1.89 58.82
C GLN A 556 1.47 0.82 58.83
N GLY A 557 1.86 -0.42 59.08
CA GLY A 557 0.93 -1.55 59.23
C GLY A 557 0.45 -2.15 57.91
N TRP A 558 -0.49 -3.08 58.03
CA TRP A 558 -1.22 -3.70 56.92
C TRP A 558 -2.47 -2.89 56.61
N HIS A 559 -2.79 -2.75 55.32
CA HIS A 559 -3.99 -2.07 54.85
C HIS A 559 -4.84 -3.00 54.00
N HIS A 560 -6.15 -2.97 54.23
CA HIS A 560 -7.10 -3.65 53.36
C HIS A 560 -7.42 -2.72 52.19
N LEU A 561 -6.98 -3.11 50.99
CA LEU A 561 -7.21 -2.38 49.76
C LEU A 561 -8.35 -3.04 49.00
N ALA A 562 -9.36 -2.26 48.64
CA ALA A 562 -10.44 -2.74 47.77
C ALA A 562 -10.74 -1.73 46.67
N VAL A 563 -11.00 -2.24 45.47
CA VAL A 563 -11.49 -1.47 44.31
C VAL A 563 -12.77 -2.09 43.83
N THR A 564 -13.81 -1.29 43.66
CA THR A 564 -15.08 -1.71 43.04
C THR A 564 -15.23 -0.98 41.72
N TYR A 565 -15.70 -1.70 40.71
CA TYR A 565 -16.07 -1.15 39.41
C TYR A 565 -17.48 -1.62 39.03
N ASP A 566 -18.28 -0.72 38.45
CA ASP A 566 -19.71 -0.96 38.22
C ASP A 566 -20.07 -1.35 36.78
N GLY A 567 -19.08 -1.56 35.90
CA GLY A 567 -19.31 -1.91 34.50
C GLY A 567 -19.74 -0.74 33.61
N SER A 568 -19.75 0.49 34.11
CA SER A 568 -20.26 1.66 33.37
C SER A 568 -19.40 2.10 32.17
N SER A 569 -18.22 1.51 31.97
CA SER A 569 -17.21 1.95 31.00
C SER A 569 -16.74 3.39 31.23
N LYS A 570 -16.83 3.85 32.49
CA LYS A 570 -16.51 5.22 32.90
C LYS A 570 -15.68 5.25 34.18
N ALA A 571 -14.75 6.19 34.24
CA ALA A 571 -13.93 6.44 35.42
C ALA A 571 -14.77 6.71 36.68
N SER A 572 -15.95 7.33 36.53
CA SER A 572 -16.89 7.54 37.64
C SER A 572 -17.41 6.26 38.30
N GLY A 573 -17.34 5.13 37.60
CA GLY A 573 -17.71 3.81 38.10
C GLY A 573 -16.70 3.20 39.07
N VAL A 574 -15.48 3.71 39.11
CA VAL A 574 -14.39 3.20 39.96
C VAL A 574 -14.48 3.82 41.36
N LYS A 575 -14.40 2.99 42.40
CA LYS A 575 -14.27 3.44 43.79
C LYS A 575 -13.14 2.67 44.47
N VAL A 576 -12.26 3.41 45.15
CA VAL A 576 -11.13 2.85 45.90
C VAL A 576 -11.39 3.00 47.40
N PHE A 577 -11.12 1.93 48.16
CA PHE A 577 -11.29 1.86 49.60
C PHE A 577 -9.97 1.46 50.27
N ILE A 578 -9.69 2.07 51.42
CA ILE A 578 -8.58 1.71 52.30
C ILE A 578 -9.18 1.48 53.69
N ASP A 579 -8.97 0.29 54.26
CA ASP A 579 -9.47 -0.12 55.58
C ASP A 579 -10.99 0.09 55.71
N GLY A 580 -11.73 -0.29 54.66
CA GLY A 580 -13.18 -0.14 54.56
C GLY A 580 -13.68 1.30 54.33
N LYS A 581 -12.77 2.29 54.28
CA LYS A 581 -13.14 3.70 54.06
C LYS A 581 -12.91 4.10 52.60
N LYS A 582 -13.98 4.57 51.95
CA LYS A 582 -13.90 5.13 50.58
C LYS A 582 -12.92 6.30 50.57
N GLN A 583 -11.96 6.26 49.65
CA GLN A 583 -11.00 7.32 49.46
C GLN A 583 -11.54 8.39 48.50
N PRO A 584 -11.27 9.68 48.75
CA PRO A 584 -11.46 10.70 47.75
C PRO A 584 -10.47 10.49 46.60
N SER A 585 -10.94 10.63 45.36
CA SER A 585 -10.17 10.36 44.15
C SER A 585 -10.40 11.42 43.08
N ILE A 586 -9.52 11.45 42.08
CA ILE A 586 -9.61 12.25 40.87
C ILE A 586 -9.58 11.34 39.65
N VAL A 587 -10.29 11.77 38.60
CA VAL A 587 -10.21 11.14 37.29
C VAL A 587 -8.98 11.70 36.58
N ILE A 588 -8.07 10.82 36.16
CA ILE A 588 -6.90 11.18 35.36
C ILE A 588 -7.23 11.06 33.88
N ARG A 589 -7.97 10.01 33.51
CA ARG A 589 -8.41 9.74 32.13
C ARG A 589 -9.76 9.04 32.12
N ASP A 590 -10.55 9.26 31.07
CA ASP A 590 -11.85 8.61 30.86
C ASP A 590 -12.14 8.39 29.37
N ASP A 591 -11.13 7.91 28.64
CA ASP A 591 -11.09 7.84 27.17
C ASP A 591 -11.14 6.40 26.65
N LEU A 592 -11.62 5.44 27.48
CA LEU A 592 -11.69 4.03 27.10
C LEU A 592 -12.68 3.77 25.96
N ASN A 593 -13.69 4.63 25.78
CA ASN A 593 -14.65 4.62 24.66
C ASN A 593 -15.37 3.28 24.39
N GLY A 594 -15.46 2.40 25.40
CA GLY A 594 -16.07 1.08 25.25
C GLY A 594 -15.23 0.09 24.44
N LEU A 595 -13.92 0.33 24.34
CA LEU A 595 -12.96 -0.60 23.75
C LEU A 595 -12.63 -1.71 24.74
N THR A 596 -12.46 -2.93 24.22
CA THR A 596 -12.16 -4.13 25.00
C THR A 596 -10.83 -4.01 25.75
N ILE A 597 -10.78 -4.40 27.01
CA ILE A 597 -9.55 -4.47 27.80
C ILE A 597 -8.96 -5.87 27.87
N LEU A 598 -9.52 -6.81 27.12
CA LEU A 598 -9.03 -8.17 26.98
C LEU A 598 -8.70 -8.45 25.50
N ASN A 599 -7.82 -9.41 25.26
CA ASN A 599 -7.63 -9.97 23.93
C ASN A 599 -8.59 -11.14 23.81
N GLY A 600 -9.40 -11.15 22.74
CA GLY A 600 -10.41 -12.18 22.48
C GLY A 600 -9.83 -13.59 22.41
#